data_AF-A0AAE9U656-F1
#
_entry.id   AF-A0AAE9U656-F1
#
_cell.length_a   1.000
_cell.length_b   1.000
_cell.length_c   1.000
_cell.angle_alpha   90.00
_cell.angle_beta   90.00
_cell.angle_gamma   90.00
#
_symmetry.space_group_name_H-M   'P 1'
#
loop_
_entity.id
_entity.type
_entity.pdbx_description
1 polymer ?
#
loop_
_entity_poly.entity_id
_entity_poly.type
_entity_poly.pdbx_seq_one_letter_code
_entity_poly.pdbx_strand_id
1 'polypeptide(L)'
;MEDCRKYFLCRFSFIHHLFGTKIISSTLKIHPNSLYRWIQEYEKYGESAFPGHGSALRHAQFETKKLEKEHKLLQEELALLKKFQVFLKPNRK
;
A
#
# COMPACT_ATOMS: atom_id res chain seq x y z
N MET A 1 11.69 3.42 -12.25
CA MET A 1 10.30 3.69 -12.72
C MET A 1 9.36 4.18 -11.61
N GLU A 2 9.78 4.20 -10.34
CA GLU A 2 8.93 4.64 -9.21
C GLU A 2 8.98 6.16 -8.99
N ASP A 3 10.09 6.84 -9.31
CA ASP A 3 10.24 8.28 -9.11
C ASP A 3 9.54 9.16 -10.14
N CYS A 4 9.43 8.74 -11.40
CA CYS A 4 8.82 9.56 -12.44
C CYS A 4 7.35 9.88 -12.13
N ARG A 5 6.60 8.99 -11.48
CA ARG A 5 5.15 9.16 -11.22
C ARG A 5 4.85 10.15 -10.09
N LYS A 6 5.67 10.15 -9.03
CA LYS A 6 5.56 11.11 -7.91
C LYS A 6 5.89 12.54 -8.36
N TYR A 7 6.97 12.72 -9.11
CA TYR A 7 7.33 14.02 -9.70
C TYR A 7 6.29 14.51 -10.72
N PHE A 8 5.64 13.57 -11.42
CA PHE A 8 4.64 13.92 -12.42
C PHE A 8 3.41 14.57 -11.78
N LEU A 9 2.71 13.89 -10.86
CA LEU A 9 1.39 14.33 -10.39
C LEU A 9 1.42 15.57 -9.48
N CYS A 10 2.47 15.75 -8.69
CA CYS A 10 2.64 16.94 -7.85
C CYS A 10 2.79 18.23 -8.70
N ARG A 11 3.39 18.13 -9.89
CA ARG A 11 3.45 19.22 -10.87
C ARG A 11 2.22 19.29 -11.79
N PHE A 12 1.50 18.17 -11.93
CA PHE A 12 0.43 17.97 -12.91
C PHE A 12 -0.91 18.61 -12.53
N SER A 13 -1.22 18.73 -11.23
CA SER A 13 -2.44 19.41 -10.76
C SER A 13 -2.56 20.83 -11.36
N PHE A 14 -1.42 21.48 -11.61
CA PHE A 14 -1.35 22.80 -12.23
C PHE A 14 -1.43 22.78 -13.77
N ILE A 15 -1.00 21.69 -14.42
CA ILE A 15 -0.87 21.59 -15.89
C ILE A 15 -2.14 21.01 -16.53
N HIS A 16 -2.84 20.11 -15.85
CA HIS A 16 -4.08 19.49 -16.36
C HIS A 16 -5.20 20.51 -16.62
N HIS A 17 -5.26 21.59 -15.83
CA HIS A 17 -6.23 22.66 -16.05
C HIS A 17 -5.89 23.51 -17.29
N LEU A 18 -4.60 23.63 -17.63
CA LEU A 18 -4.12 24.39 -18.80
C LEU A 18 -4.04 23.55 -20.08
N PHE A 19 -3.83 22.25 -19.98
CA PHE A 19 -3.66 21.33 -21.11
C PHE A 19 -4.54 20.09 -20.95
N GLY A 20 -5.28 19.76 -22.01
CA GLY A 20 -6.16 18.58 -22.01
C GLY A 20 -5.39 17.25 -21.91
N THR A 21 -6.03 16.24 -21.29
CA THR A 21 -5.47 14.89 -21.07
C THR A 21 -4.91 14.22 -22.33
N LYS A 22 -5.48 14.51 -23.50
CA LYS A 22 -5.02 14.01 -24.80
C LYS A 22 -3.62 14.50 -25.18
N ILE A 23 -3.36 15.80 -25.02
CA ILE A 23 -2.08 16.41 -25.37
C ILE A 23 -0.98 15.77 -24.52
N ILE A 24 -1.25 15.65 -23.23
CA ILE A 24 -0.32 15.11 -22.25
C ILE A 24 -0.04 13.62 -22.52
N SER A 25 -1.10 12.85 -22.80
CA SER A 25 -1.00 11.44 -23.16
C SER A 25 -0.07 11.24 -24.37
N SER A 26 -0.22 12.06 -25.40
CA SER A 26 0.63 12.03 -26.59
C SER A 26 2.08 12.44 -26.29
N THR A 27 2.30 13.50 -25.50
CA THR A 27 3.65 13.97 -25.13
C THR A 27 4.42 12.92 -24.31
N LEU A 28 3.76 12.27 -23.36
CA LEU A 28 4.39 11.27 -22.49
C LEU A 28 4.41 9.87 -23.08
N LYS A 29 3.70 9.65 -24.20
CA LYS A 29 3.44 8.32 -24.77
C LYS A 29 2.81 7.37 -23.74
N ILE A 30 1.94 7.91 -22.88
CA ILE A 30 1.19 7.16 -21.86
C ILE A 30 -0.25 7.06 -22.33
N HIS A 31 -0.86 5.89 -22.20
CA HIS A 31 -2.27 5.71 -22.55
C HIS A 31 -3.17 6.61 -21.69
N PRO A 32 -4.16 7.32 -22.27
CA PRO A 32 -4.97 8.32 -21.55
C PRO A 32 -5.75 7.70 -20.37
N ASN A 33 -6.20 6.44 -20.48
CA ASN A 33 -6.88 5.77 -19.37
C ASN A 33 -5.97 5.56 -18.15
N SER A 34 -4.67 5.35 -18.36
CA SER A 34 -3.72 5.25 -17.24
C SER A 34 -3.58 6.59 -16.53
N LEU A 35 -3.58 7.68 -17.29
CA LEU A 35 -3.53 9.03 -16.75
C LEU A 35 -4.80 9.36 -15.95
N TYR A 36 -5.98 9.06 -16.48
CA TYR A 36 -7.25 9.22 -15.75
C TYR A 36 -7.27 8.44 -14.44
N ARG A 37 -6.83 7.18 -14.48
CA ARG A 37 -6.78 6.34 -13.28
C ARG A 37 -5.85 6.92 -12.22
N TRP A 38 -4.69 7.43 -12.61
CA TRP A 38 -3.75 8.04 -11.68
C TRP A 38 -4.24 9.36 -11.10
N ILE A 39 -4.95 10.19 -11.87
CA ILE A 39 -5.59 11.41 -11.37
C ILE A 39 -6.62 11.04 -10.30
N GLN A 40 -7.49 10.06 -10.57
CA GLN A 40 -8.49 9.59 -9.59
C GLN A 40 -7.86 8.97 -8.34
N GLU A 41 -6.81 8.16 -8.50
CA GLU A 41 -6.06 7.59 -7.38
C GLU A 41 -5.42 8.69 -6.52
N TYR A 42 -4.87 9.73 -7.15
CA TYR A 42 -4.27 10.88 -6.46
C TYR A 42 -5.30 11.77 -5.76
N GLU A 43 -6.45 12.05 -6.38
CA GLU A 43 -7.55 12.78 -5.72
C GLU A 43 -8.05 12.05 -4.48
N LYS A 44 -8.10 10.71 -4.52
CA LYS A 44 -8.63 9.89 -3.43
C LYS A 44 -7.65 9.64 -2.30
N TYR A 45 -6.37 9.41 -2.63
CA TYR A 45 -5.36 8.94 -1.67
C TYR A 45 -4.18 9.91 -1.50
N GLY A 46 -4.16 11.03 -2.24
CA GLY A 46 -3.12 12.07 -2.16
C GLY A 46 -1.73 11.52 -2.41
N GLU A 47 -0.78 11.88 -1.54
CA GLU A 47 0.61 11.41 -1.61
C GLU A 47 0.74 9.90 -1.37
N SER A 48 -0.22 9.28 -0.69
CA SER A 48 -0.27 7.84 -0.43
C SER A 48 -0.77 7.02 -1.63
N ALA A 49 -1.21 7.65 -2.72
CA ALA A 49 -1.67 6.97 -3.94
C ALA A 49 -0.60 6.10 -4.60
N PHE A 50 0.68 6.43 -4.40
CA PHE A 50 1.82 5.75 -5.04
C PHE A 50 2.85 5.22 -4.03
N PRO A 51 2.54 4.18 -3.25
CA PRO A 51 3.56 3.42 -2.55
C PRO A 51 4.20 2.48 -3.59
N GLY A 52 5.53 2.46 -3.70
CA GLY A 52 6.34 1.93 -4.83
C GLY A 52 5.77 0.76 -5.67
N HIS A 53 5.10 -0.23 -5.08
CA HIS A 53 4.57 -1.42 -5.78
C HIS A 53 3.16 -1.35 -6.39
N GLY A 54 2.64 -0.15 -6.65
CA GLY A 54 1.42 0.05 -7.43
C GLY A 54 0.11 -0.29 -6.68
N SER A 55 -0.84 0.64 -6.80
CA SER A 55 -2.11 0.72 -6.06
C SER A 55 -1.95 0.85 -4.54
N ALA A 56 -2.35 2.00 -4.00
CA ALA A 56 -2.41 2.26 -2.56
C ALA A 56 -3.24 1.21 -1.80
N LEU A 57 -4.35 0.77 -2.40
CA LEU A 57 -5.21 -0.28 -1.85
C LEU A 57 -4.48 -1.61 -1.68
N ARG A 58 -3.59 -1.95 -2.62
CA ARG A 58 -2.83 -3.20 -2.59
C ARG A 58 -1.84 -3.23 -1.43
N HIS A 59 -1.26 -2.10 -1.08
CA HIS A 59 -0.33 -1.98 0.04
C HIS A 59 -1.04 -2.11 1.38
N ALA A 60 -2.14 -1.37 1.58
CA ALA A 60 -2.93 -1.49 2.82
C ALA A 60 -3.40 -2.93 3.03
N GLN A 61 -3.93 -3.59 2.00
CA GLN A 61 -4.35 -4.99 2.08
C GLN A 61 -3.19 -5.96 2.31
N PHE A 62 -1.99 -5.66 1.79
CA PHE A 62 -0.81 -6.48 2.00
C PHE A 62 -0.32 -6.40 3.45
N GLU A 63 -0.26 -5.19 4.01
CA GLU A 63 0.11 -4.98 5.41
C GLU A 63 -0.87 -5.64 6.36
N THR A 64 -2.19 -5.50 6.13
CA THR A 64 -3.20 -6.19 6.93
C THR A 64 -3.02 -7.70 6.90
N LYS A 65 -2.82 -8.30 5.72
CA LYS A 65 -2.59 -9.75 5.60
C LYS A 65 -1.28 -10.20 6.26
N LYS A 66 -0.24 -9.36 6.25
CA LYS A 66 1.02 -9.65 6.94
C LYS A 66 0.82 -9.65 8.46
N LEU A 67 0.19 -8.60 8.99
CA LEU A 67 -0.15 -8.48 10.41
C LEU A 67 -1.04 -9.62 10.91
N GLU A 68 -2.04 -10.03 10.12
CA GLU A 68 -2.91 -11.17 10.46
C GLU A 68 -2.12 -12.48 10.60
N LYS A 69 -1.15 -12.73 9.72
CA LYS A 69 -0.28 -13.91 9.79
C LYS A 69 0.61 -13.88 11.03
N GLU A 70 1.23 -12.74 11.32
CA GLU A 70 2.07 -12.57 12.50
C GLU A 70 1.26 -12.75 13.79
N HIS A 71 0.07 -12.15 13.87
CA HIS A 71 -0.83 -12.31 15.01
C HIS A 71 -1.23 -13.77 15.22
N LYS A 72 -1.52 -14.51 14.14
CA LYS A 72 -1.85 -15.94 14.23
C LYS A 72 -0.69 -16.76 14.80
N LEU A 73 0.54 -16.54 14.30
CA LEU A 73 1.74 -17.25 14.79
C LEU A 73 1.99 -16.95 16.27
N LEU A 74 1.90 -15.68 16.69
CA LEU A 74 2.09 -15.30 18.09
C LEU A 74 1.04 -15.93 19.01
N GLN A 75 -0.21 -16.07 18.57
CA GLN A 75 -1.25 -16.77 19.33
C GLN A 75 -0.94 -18.26 19.50
N GLU A 76 -0.41 -18.91 18.45
CA GLU A 76 0.00 -20.31 18.50
C GLU A 76 1.18 -20.52 19.46
N GLU A 77 2.19 -19.64 19.44
CA GLU A 77 3.32 -19.65 20.37
C GLU A 77 2.87 -19.46 21.82
N LEU A 78 1.99 -18.48 22.08
CA LEU A 78 1.42 -18.26 23.41
C LEU A 78 0.63 -19.46 23.90
N ALA A 79 -0.17 -20.08 23.03
CA ALA A 79 -0.93 -21.29 23.38
C ALA A 79 0.00 -22.45 23.72
N LEU A 80 1.10 -22.60 22.98
CA LEU A 80 2.12 -23.61 23.23
C LEU A 80 2.83 -23.37 24.57
N LEU A 81 3.26 -22.14 24.84
CA LEU A 81 3.92 -21.77 26.11
C LEU A 81 3.01 -21.99 27.32
N LYS A 82 1.73 -21.64 27.23
CA LYS A 82 0.74 -21.90 28.30
C LYS A 82 0.57 -23.39 28.59
N LYS A 83 0.61 -24.25 27.57
CA LYS A 83 0.59 -25.71 27.77
C LYS A 83 1.81 -26.16 28.57
N PHE A 84 3.00 -25.68 28.23
CA PHE A 84 4.24 -26.03 28.94
C PHE A 84 4.28 -25.49 30.39
N GLN A 85 3.71 -24.31 30.64
CA GLN A 85 3.65 -23.73 31.98
C GLN A 85 2.97 -24.64 33.02
N VAL A 86 1.98 -25.43 32.61
CA VAL A 86 1.29 -26.39 33.49
C VAL A 86 2.26 -27.45 34.01
N PHE A 87 3.19 -27.91 33.16
CA PHE A 87 4.19 -28.93 33.52
C PHE A 87 5.32 -28.39 34.39
N LEU A 88 5.63 -27.09 34.27
CA LEU A 88 6.71 -26.44 35.01
C LEU A 88 6.28 -25.92 36.38
N LYS A 89 4.99 -26.03 36.76
CA LYS A 89 4.55 -25.63 38.10
C LYS A 89 5.25 -26.50 39.16
N PRO A 90 5.97 -25.89 40.13
CA PRO A 90 6.66 -26.66 41.15
C PRO A 90 5.65 -27.42 42.00
N ASN A 91 5.83 -28.75 42.10
CA ASN A 91 5.18 -29.54 43.13
C ASN A 91 5.74 -29.08 44.47
N ARG A 92 4.95 -28.29 45.22
CA ARG A 92 5.25 -27.99 46.62
C ARG A 92 5.21 -29.32 47.37
N LYS A 93 6.38 -29.86 47.70
CA LYS A 93 6.55 -30.96 48.66
C LYS A 93 6.25 -30.47 50.07
#